data_AF-A0A7X9DQ54-F1
#
_entry.id   AF-A0A7X9DQ54-F1
#
_cell.length_a   1.000
_cell.length_b   1.000
_cell.length_c   1.000
_cell.angle_alpha   90.00
_cell.angle_beta   90.00
_cell.angle_gamma   90.00
#
_symmetry.space_group_name_H-M   'P 1'
#
loop_
_entity.id
_entity.type
_entity.pdbx_description
1 polymer ?
#
loop_
_entity_poly.entity_id
_entity_poly.type
_entity_poly.pdbx_seq_one_letter_code
_entity_poly.pdbx_strand_id
1 'polypeptide(L)'
;MQLVRMLFRDVIGQKPVIQNLIRSVQEGRISHAQMLFGPEGAGKLPLALAYSRYILCTSRTAEDACGHCVSCQKVSKLIHPDLHFVFPVFREKTAEKVTSEKFLPLWRSFLQNNPYFSYNQWMKALDSENKQGMIFVEESAEILRKLSL
;
A
#
# COMPACT_ATOMS: atom_id res chain seq x y z
N MET A 1 -9.95 6.73 16.41
CA MET A 1 -9.01 6.67 15.27
C MET A 1 -8.53 5.24 15.13
N GLN A 2 -9.11 4.48 14.21
CA GLN A 2 -8.82 3.05 14.04
C GLN A 2 -7.54 2.92 13.21
N LEU A 3 -6.46 2.41 13.82
CA LEU A 3 -5.21 2.18 13.11
C LEU A 3 -5.34 0.93 12.25
N VAL A 4 -4.85 0.99 11.01
CA VAL A 4 -4.72 -0.21 10.17
C VAL A 4 -3.69 -1.13 10.80
N ARG A 5 -4.20 -2.20 11.39
CA ARG A 5 -3.43 -3.36 11.79
C ARG A 5 -3.53 -4.35 10.64
N MET A 6 -2.74 -4.13 9.58
CA MET A 6 -2.56 -5.18 8.56
C MET A 6 -1.34 -6.00 8.95
N LEU A 7 -1.60 -7.18 9.51
CA LEU A 7 -0.67 -8.30 9.66
C LEU A 7 -1.18 -9.45 8.79
N PHE A 8 -0.38 -10.50 8.57
CA PHE A 8 -0.85 -11.63 7.76
C PHE A 8 -2.08 -12.30 8.38
N ARG A 9 -2.15 -12.42 9.70
CA ARG A 9 -3.35 -12.93 10.40
C ARG A 9 -4.63 -12.11 10.19
N ASP A 10 -4.50 -10.84 9.81
CA ASP A 10 -5.62 -9.93 9.59
C ASP A 10 -6.11 -9.99 8.13
N VAL A 11 -5.34 -10.61 7.22
CA VAL A 11 -5.73 -10.79 5.82
C VAL A 11 -6.73 -11.93 5.70
N ILE A 12 -7.91 -11.62 5.19
CA ILE A 12 -8.96 -12.60 4.94
C ILE A 12 -8.53 -13.57 3.83
N GLY A 13 -8.34 -14.84 4.16
CA GLY A 13 -8.02 -15.90 3.21
C GLY A 13 -6.55 -15.93 2.77
N GLN A 14 -6.29 -16.33 1.51
CA GLN A 14 -4.97 -16.29 0.88
C GLN A 14 -3.83 -17.08 1.54
N LYS A 15 -4.15 -18.08 2.39
CA LYS A 15 -3.13 -18.87 3.12
C LYS A 15 -1.98 -19.39 2.24
N PRO A 16 -2.21 -20.00 1.06
CA PRO A 16 -1.11 -20.51 0.23
C PRO A 16 -0.18 -19.39 -0.25
N VAL A 17 -0.74 -18.24 -0.64
CA VAL A 17 0.04 -17.08 -1.11
C VAL A 17 0.85 -16.49 0.04
N ILE A 18 0.24 -16.33 1.22
CA ILE A 18 0.91 -15.84 2.43
C ILE A 18 2.12 -16.73 2.77
N GLN A 19 1.96 -18.06 2.74
CA GLN A 19 3.06 -18.99 3.02
C GLN A 19 4.22 -18.85 2.01
N ASN A 20 3.90 -18.64 0.73
CA ASN A 20 4.93 -18.39 -0.29
C ASN A 20 5.66 -17.07 -0.06
N LEU A 21 4.96 -16.01 0.32
CA LEU A 21 5.55 -14.70 0.62
C LEU A 21 6.44 -14.75 1.87
N ILE A 22 5.99 -15.42 2.93
CA ILE A 22 6.79 -15.65 4.14
C ILE A 22 8.09 -16.38 3.80
N ARG A 23 7.99 -17.47 3.04
CA ARG A 23 9.15 -18.27 2.61
C ARG A 23 10.14 -17.44 1.80
N SER A 24 9.65 -16.67 0.83
CA SER A 24 10.49 -15.78 0.00
C SER A 24 11.33 -14.83 0.85
N VAL A 25 10.77 -14.24 1.90
CA VAL A 25 11.50 -13.35 2.82
C VAL A 25 12.46 -14.13 3.71
N GLN A 26 12.05 -15.28 4.26
CA GLN A 26 12.89 -16.11 5.12
C GLN A 26 14.14 -16.63 4.39
N GLU A 27 14.00 -16.97 3.11
CA GLU A 27 15.09 -17.43 2.26
C GLU A 27 15.94 -16.27 1.70
N GLY A 28 15.57 -15.01 1.96
CA GLY A 28 16.24 -13.84 1.38
C GLY A 28 16.05 -13.70 -0.13
N ARG A 29 15.01 -14.32 -0.69
CA ARG A 29 14.72 -14.38 -2.14
C ARG A 29 13.47 -13.57 -2.49
N ILE A 30 13.50 -12.27 -2.20
CA ILE A 30 12.41 -11.34 -2.53
C ILE A 30 12.57 -10.85 -3.97
N SER A 31 11.55 -11.05 -4.81
CA SER A 31 11.54 -10.50 -6.18
C SER A 31 11.47 -8.97 -6.14
N HIS A 32 12.22 -8.29 -7.01
CA HIS A 32 12.20 -6.83 -7.16
C HIS A 32 10.85 -6.29 -7.66
N ALA A 33 10.05 -7.15 -8.32
CA ALA A 33 8.71 -6.83 -8.74
C ALA A 33 7.77 -8.02 -8.46
N GLN A 34 6.60 -7.73 -7.89
CA GLN A 34 5.56 -8.72 -7.63
C GLN A 34 4.21 -8.13 -8.06
N MET A 35 3.45 -8.93 -8.81
CA MET A 35 2.09 -8.58 -9.23
C MET A 35 1.09 -9.44 -8.46
N LEU A 36 0.30 -8.81 -7.59
CA LEU A 36 -0.84 -9.46 -6.95
C LEU A 36 -2.06 -9.30 -7.86
N PHE A 37 -2.55 -10.42 -8.39
CA PHE A 37 -3.68 -10.45 -9.32
C PHE A 37 -4.85 -11.27 -8.76
N GLY A 38 -6.07 -10.90 -9.13
CA GLY A 38 -7.30 -11.54 -8.67
C GLY A 38 -8.50 -10.60 -8.77
N PRO A 39 -9.72 -11.08 -8.48
CA PRO A 39 -10.94 -10.26 -8.55
C PRO A 39 -10.92 -9.11 -7.53
N GLU A 40 -11.83 -8.15 -7.72
CA GLU A 40 -12.11 -7.12 -6.73
C GLU A 40 -12.51 -7.76 -5.39
N GLY A 41 -12.12 -7.15 -4.27
CA GLY A 41 -12.39 -7.70 -2.94
C GLY A 41 -11.49 -8.87 -2.50
N ALA A 42 -10.66 -9.44 -3.37
CA ALA A 42 -9.78 -10.58 -3.04
C ALA A 42 -8.66 -10.28 -2.01
N GLY A 43 -8.58 -9.06 -1.48
CA GLY A 43 -7.60 -8.68 -0.45
C GLY A 43 -6.20 -8.37 -0.98
N LYS A 44 -6.04 -8.01 -2.26
CA LYS A 44 -4.74 -7.72 -2.89
C LYS A 44 -3.96 -6.62 -2.16
N LEU A 45 -4.59 -5.48 -1.91
CA LEU A 45 -3.98 -4.34 -1.22
C LEU A 45 -3.71 -4.62 0.27
N PRO A 46 -4.65 -5.19 1.04
CA PRO A 46 -4.38 -5.70 2.39
C PRO A 46 -3.19 -6.65 2.47
N LEU A 47 -3.10 -7.60 1.53
CA LEU A 47 -1.99 -8.56 1.45
C LEU A 47 -0.67 -7.87 1.15
N ALA A 48 -0.64 -6.93 0.20
CA ALA A 48 0.54 -6.11 -0.08
C ALA A 48 1.01 -5.34 1.17
N LEU A 49 0.08 -4.71 1.90
CA LEU A 49 0.38 -3.96 3.13
C LEU A 49 0.94 -4.85 4.23
N ALA A 50 0.32 -6.03 4.47
CA ALA A 50 0.80 -7.01 5.43
C ALA A 50 2.21 -7.51 5.06
N TYR A 51 2.44 -7.77 3.77
CA TYR A 51 3.73 -8.21 3.27
C TYR A 51 4.82 -7.13 3.40
N SER A 52 4.54 -5.89 3.00
CA SER A 52 5.44 -4.75 3.21
C SER A 52 5.78 -4.58 4.69
N ARG A 53 4.80 -4.73 5.58
CA ARG A 53 5.04 -4.69 7.03
C ARG A 53 5.96 -5.82 7.50
N TYR A 54 5.79 -7.03 6.98
CA TYR A 54 6.63 -8.18 7.30
C TYR A 54 8.08 -7.97 6.84
N ILE A 55 8.29 -7.46 5.62
CA ILE A 55 9.62 -7.12 5.09
C ILE A 55 10.31 -6.07 5.96
N LEU A 56 9.60 -4.98 6.29
CA LEU A 56 10.16 -3.84 7.04
C LEU A 56 10.29 -4.11 8.55
N CYS A 57 9.69 -5.18 9.07
CA CYS A 57 9.68 -5.48 10.49
C CYS A 57 11.04 -5.95 11.00
N THR A 58 11.59 -5.22 11.98
CA THR A 58 12.90 -5.49 12.62
C THR A 58 12.89 -6.66 13.61
N SER A 59 11.71 -7.12 14.03
CA SER A 59 11.55 -8.16 15.07
C SER A 59 10.47 -9.16 14.67
N ARG A 60 10.40 -9.49 13.37
CA ARG A 60 9.38 -10.41 12.83
C ARG A 60 9.53 -11.81 13.41
N THR A 61 8.41 -12.51 13.51
CA THR A 61 8.33 -13.94 13.84
C THR A 61 8.49 -14.78 12.57
N ALA A 62 8.45 -16.10 12.67
CA ALA A 62 8.49 -16.96 11.49
C ALA A 62 7.22 -16.79 10.63
N GLU A 63 6.09 -16.44 11.21
CA GLU A 63 4.80 -16.43 10.51
C GLU A 63 4.26 -15.01 10.24
N ASP A 64 4.68 -13.99 10.99
CA ASP A 64 4.11 -12.65 10.89
C ASP A 64 5.03 -11.53 11.40
N ALA A 65 4.68 -10.29 11.09
CA ALA A 65 5.32 -9.11 11.65
C ALA A 65 4.92 -8.93 13.13
N CYS A 66 5.83 -8.43 13.98
CA CYS A 66 5.56 -8.36 15.42
C CYS A 66 4.46 -7.37 15.79
N GLY A 67 4.25 -6.36 14.95
CA GLY A 67 3.23 -5.34 15.13
C GLY A 67 3.58 -4.22 16.10
N HIS A 68 4.60 -4.38 16.95
CA HIS A 68 4.93 -3.43 18.03
C HIS A 68 6.24 -2.66 17.85
N CYS A 69 7.18 -3.12 17.00
CA CYS A 69 8.44 -2.40 16.78
C CYS A 69 8.21 -1.04 16.10
N VAL A 70 9.18 -0.12 16.20
CA VAL A 70 9.07 1.24 15.64
C VAL A 70 8.72 1.23 14.15
N SER A 71 9.35 0.34 13.38
CA SER A 71 9.02 0.15 11.95
C SER A 71 7.55 -0.26 11.77
N CYS A 72 7.10 -1.31 12.47
CA CYS A 72 5.70 -1.76 12.44
C CYS A 72 4.69 -0.66 12.82
N GLN A 73 5.04 0.21 13.78
CA GLN A 73 4.19 1.33 14.19
C GLN A 73 4.14 2.44 13.13
N LYS A 74 5.23 2.68 12.39
CA LYS A 74 5.23 3.61 11.25
C LYS A 74 4.43 3.06 10.07
N VAL A 75 4.53 1.75 9.80
CA VAL A 75 3.75 1.09 8.75
C VAL A 75 2.25 1.10 9.07
N SER A 76 1.84 0.85 10.32
CA SER A 76 0.40 0.90 10.70
C SER A 76 -0.22 2.29 10.55
N LYS A 77 0.61 3.33 10.57
CA LYS A 77 0.24 4.72 10.30
C LYS A 77 0.41 5.10 8.83
N LEU A 78 0.94 4.21 7.98
CA LEU A 78 1.21 4.43 6.56
C LEU A 78 2.21 5.57 6.30
N ILE A 79 3.16 5.76 7.22
CA ILE A 79 4.18 6.84 7.19
C ILE A 79 5.61 6.29 7.27
N HIS A 80 5.82 5.00 7.02
CA HIS A 80 7.17 4.44 7.02
C HIS A 80 7.98 5.07 5.88
N PRO A 81 9.22 5.56 6.11
CA PRO A 81 10.01 6.24 5.08
C PRO A 81 10.22 5.35 3.86
N ASP A 82 10.48 4.06 4.06
CA ASP A 82 10.69 3.08 2.98
C ASP A 82 9.40 2.47 2.42
N LEU A 83 8.23 3.02 2.77
CA LEU A 83 6.93 2.59 2.23
C LEU A 83 6.31 3.72 1.42
N HIS A 84 6.38 3.59 0.10
CA HIS A 84 5.82 4.55 -0.82
C HIS A 84 4.53 4.02 -1.46
N PHE A 85 3.61 4.94 -1.73
CA PHE A 85 2.37 4.64 -2.43
C PHE A 85 2.35 5.40 -3.74
N VAL A 86 1.83 4.73 -4.76
CA VAL A 86 1.52 5.28 -6.07
C VAL A 86 0.13 4.76 -6.42
N PHE A 87 -0.77 5.67 -6.78
CA PHE A 87 -2.15 5.31 -7.07
C PHE A 87 -2.76 6.28 -8.09
N PRO A 88 -3.81 5.86 -8.81
CA PRO A 88 -4.47 6.73 -9.78
C PRO A 88 -5.10 7.96 -9.12
N VAL A 89 -4.93 9.11 -9.78
CA VAL A 89 -5.53 10.40 -9.41
C VAL A 89 -6.06 11.08 -10.67
N PHE A 90 -6.90 12.11 -10.53
CA PHE A 90 -7.41 12.87 -11.68
C PHE A 90 -6.68 14.21 -11.79
N ARG A 91 -6.61 14.76 -13.01
CA ARG A 91 -6.06 16.10 -13.22
C ARG A 91 -7.12 17.17 -12.91
N GLU A 92 -6.82 18.04 -11.95
CA GLU A 92 -7.58 19.27 -11.75
C GLU A 92 -7.36 20.21 -12.95
N LYS A 93 -8.39 20.96 -13.39
CA LYS A 93 -8.32 21.78 -14.62
C LYS A 93 -7.17 22.81 -14.62
N THR A 94 -6.71 23.21 -13.43
CA THR A 94 -5.71 24.25 -13.22
C THR A 94 -4.33 23.70 -12.84
N ALA A 95 -4.18 22.40 -12.66
CA ALA A 95 -2.93 21.81 -12.17
C ALA A 95 -2.04 21.36 -13.33
N GLU A 96 -0.88 22.03 -13.48
CA GLU A 96 0.15 21.64 -14.47
C GLU A 96 0.79 20.30 -14.12
N LYS A 97 1.05 20.04 -12.83
CA LYS A 97 1.66 18.80 -12.34
C LYS A 97 0.78 18.16 -11.29
N VAL A 98 0.46 16.88 -11.45
CA VAL A 98 -0.39 16.13 -10.54
C VAL A 98 0.27 14.79 -10.24
N THR A 99 0.60 14.57 -8.98
CA THR A 99 1.15 13.32 -8.46
C THR A 99 0.28 12.79 -7.34
N SER A 100 0.41 11.50 -7.04
CA SER A 100 -0.31 10.85 -5.95
C SER A 100 0.03 11.44 -4.57
N GLU A 101 1.21 12.08 -4.45
CA GLU A 101 1.71 12.72 -3.23
C GLU A 101 0.73 13.74 -2.64
N LYS A 102 0.12 14.59 -3.48
CA LYS A 102 -0.85 15.61 -3.05
C LYS A 102 -2.04 15.00 -2.31
N PHE A 103 -2.38 13.75 -2.64
CA PHE A 103 -3.55 13.04 -2.13
C PHE A 103 -3.20 12.03 -1.02
N LEU A 104 -1.92 11.92 -0.60
CA LEU A 104 -1.50 10.99 0.43
C LEU A 104 -2.27 11.13 1.76
N PRO A 105 -2.56 12.32 2.30
CA PRO A 105 -3.33 12.44 3.53
C PRO A 105 -4.72 11.80 3.41
N LEU A 106 -5.40 12.02 2.29
CA LEU A 106 -6.70 11.43 2.00
C LEU A 106 -6.59 9.92 1.80
N TRP A 107 -5.60 9.47 1.01
CA TRP A 107 -5.31 8.05 0.79
C TRP A 107 -5.08 7.28 2.10
N ARG A 108 -4.27 7.85 3.00
CA ARG A 108 -3.99 7.25 4.32
C ARG A 108 -5.24 7.13 5.15
N SER A 109 -6.05 8.20 5.24
CA SER A 109 -7.33 8.19 5.94
C SER A 109 -8.27 7.13 5.34
N PHE A 110 -8.32 7.05 4.02
CA PHE A 110 -9.18 6.11 3.31
C PHE A 110 -8.79 4.65 3.56
N LEU A 111 -7.50 4.33 3.43
CA LEU A 111 -6.95 3.02 3.79
C LEU A 111 -7.18 2.66 5.26
N GLN A 112 -7.09 3.66 6.14
CA GLN A 112 -7.30 3.47 7.58
C GLN A 112 -8.70 3.00 7.93
N ASN A 113 -9.70 3.52 7.21
CA ASN A 113 -11.10 3.23 7.46
C ASN A 113 -11.60 2.00 6.68
N ASN A 114 -11.11 1.77 5.46
CA ASN A 114 -11.59 0.69 4.61
C ASN A 114 -10.46 0.08 3.74
N PRO A 115 -9.60 -0.79 4.26
CA PRO A 115 -8.47 -1.31 3.49
C PRO A 115 -8.86 -2.28 2.36
N TYR A 116 -10.13 -2.71 2.30
CA TYR A 116 -10.69 -3.56 1.25
C TYR A 116 -11.50 -2.77 0.22
N PHE A 117 -11.28 -1.45 0.12
CA PHE A 117 -12.02 -0.61 -0.81
C PHE A 117 -11.82 -1.01 -2.28
N SER A 118 -12.78 -0.63 -3.12
CA SER A 118 -12.69 -0.75 -4.57
C SER A 118 -12.15 0.50 -5.25
N TYR A 119 -11.69 0.34 -6.50
CA TYR A 119 -11.26 1.46 -7.33
C TYR A 119 -12.36 2.55 -7.42
N ASN A 120 -13.62 2.15 -7.63
CA ASN A 120 -14.74 3.08 -7.71
C ASN A 120 -14.96 3.85 -6.40
N GLN A 121 -14.80 3.18 -5.25
CA GLN A 121 -14.89 3.84 -3.95
C GLN A 121 -13.77 4.88 -3.76
N TRP A 122 -12.55 4.58 -4.20
CA TRP A 122 -11.44 5.53 -4.20
C TRP A 122 -11.70 6.74 -5.11
N MET A 123 -12.15 6.50 -6.35
CA MET A 123 -12.48 7.57 -7.29
C MET A 123 -13.60 8.48 -6.76
N LYS A 124 -14.62 7.90 -6.11
CA LYS A 124 -15.67 8.67 -5.44
C LYS A 124 -15.13 9.52 -4.28
N ALA A 125 -14.18 8.99 -3.49
CA ALA A 125 -13.55 9.73 -2.40
C ALA A 125 -12.69 10.91 -2.88
N LEU A 126 -12.16 10.81 -4.09
CA LEU A 126 -11.45 11.89 -4.78
C LEU A 126 -12.39 13.00 -5.32
N ASP A 127 -13.71 12.86 -5.17
CA ASP A 127 -14.70 13.76 -5.78
C ASP A 127 -14.48 13.94 -7.29
N SER A 128 -14.07 12.86 -7.96
CA SER A 128 -13.95 12.88 -9.40
C SER A 128 -15.36 12.91 -9.99
N GLU A 129 -15.76 14.03 -10.60
CA GLU A 129 -16.99 14.17 -11.41
C GLU A 129 -16.96 13.22 -12.65
N ASN A 130 -16.95 11.90 -12.43
CA ASN A 130 -16.72 10.85 -13.43
C ASN A 130 -15.38 10.94 -14.19
N LYS A 131 -14.39 11.64 -13.65
CA LYS A 131 -13.05 11.70 -14.28
C LYS A 131 -12.34 10.37 -14.12
N GLN A 132 -11.66 9.92 -15.17
CA GLN A 132 -10.82 8.73 -15.13
C GLN A 132 -9.55 9.00 -14.30
N GLY A 133 -9.29 8.14 -13.31
CA GLY A 133 -8.03 8.15 -12.58
C GLY A 133 -6.88 7.65 -13.46
N MET A 134 -5.76 8.34 -13.41
CA MET A 134 -4.54 8.00 -14.15
C MET A 134 -3.32 8.10 -13.23
N ILE A 135 -2.28 7.32 -13.54
CA ILE A 135 -0.94 7.53 -13.00
C ILE A 135 -0.19 8.33 -14.07
N PHE A 136 0.09 9.60 -13.78
CA PHE A 136 0.71 10.51 -14.74
C PHE A 136 2.23 10.31 -14.83
N VAL A 137 2.85 10.78 -15.92
CA VAL A 137 4.30 10.61 -16.15
C VAL A 137 5.15 11.29 -15.08
N GLU A 138 4.65 12.38 -14.49
CA GLU A 138 5.30 13.11 -13.40
C GLU A 138 5.52 12.23 -12.16
N GLU A 139 4.73 11.18 -11.99
CA GLU A 139 4.89 10.21 -10.90
C GLU A 139 6.25 9.49 -11.00
N SER A 140 6.73 9.20 -12.21
CA SER A 140 8.02 8.52 -12.41
C SER A 140 9.18 9.36 -11.88
N ALA A 141 9.16 10.67 -12.16
CA ALA A 141 10.17 11.61 -11.67
C ALA A 141 10.11 11.75 -10.14
N GLU A 142 8.90 11.76 -9.57
CA GLU A 142 8.70 11.84 -8.13
C GLU A 142 9.17 10.59 -7.38
N ILE A 143 8.96 9.40 -7.96
CA ILE A 143 9.49 8.14 -7.40
C ILE A 143 11.02 8.17 -7.40
N LEU A 144 11.65 8.54 -8.52
CA LEU A 144 13.11 8.63 -8.60
C LEU A 144 13.66 9.60 -7.55
N ARG A 145 13.01 10.76 -7.36
CA ARG A 145 13.37 11.76 -6.35
C ARG A 145 13.30 11.20 -4.93
N LYS A 146 12.27 10.40 -4.62
CA LYS A 146 12.10 9.77 -3.29
C LYS A 146 13.15 8.70 -3.00
N LEU A 147 13.52 7.91 -4.02
CA LEU A 147 14.47 6.81 -3.89
C LEU A 147 15.94 7.27 -3.89
N SER A 148 16.22 8.51 -4.30
CA SER A 148 17.56 9.10 -4.28
C SER A 148 17.95 9.81 -2.97
N LEU A 149 17.02 9.89 -2.01
CA LEU A 149 17.20 10.54 -0.71
C LEU A 149 17.64 9.50 0.35
#